data_AF-A0A847D7N5-F1
#
_entry.id   AF-A0A847D7N5-F1
#
_cell.length_a   1.000
_cell.length_b   1.000
_cell.length_c   1.000
_cell.angle_alpha   90.00
_cell.angle_beta   90.00
_cell.angle_gamma   90.00
#
_symmetry.space_group_name_H-M   'P 1'
#
loop_
_entity.id
_entity.type
_entity.pdbx_description
1 polymer ?
#
loop_
_entity_poly.entity_id
_entity_poly.type
_entity_poly.pdbx_seq_one_letter_code
_entity_poly.pdbx_strand_id
1 'polypeptide(L)' 'MNREEATLLGFEIVAYAGEARSYLLDALKAAEKGDYDKAEALCEEANTSIIEAHKAQTSLLTMEASGDD' A
#
# COMPACT_ATOMS: atom_id res chain seq x y z
N MET A 1 10.22 -19.78 3.80
CA MET A 1 10.60 -18.62 2.95
C MET A 1 11.95 -18.14 3.43
N ASN A 2 12.92 -17.82 2.57
CA ASN A 2 14.20 -17.38 3.11
C ASN A 2 14.13 -15.91 3.60
N ARG A 3 15.04 -15.54 4.49
CA ARG A 3 15.08 -14.19 5.08
C ARG A 3 15.20 -13.06 4.05
N GLU A 4 15.83 -13.32 2.91
CA GLU A 4 16.01 -12.34 1.84
C GLU A 4 14.68 -12.09 1.11
N GLU A 5 13.92 -13.13 0.81
CA GLU A 5 12.56 -13.05 0.24
C GLU A 5 11.61 -12.27 1.15
N ALA A 6 11.62 -12.57 2.46
CA ALA A 6 10.79 -11.85 3.43
C ALA A 6 11.17 -10.36 3.51
N THR A 7 12.47 -10.05 3.39
CA THR A 7 12.96 -8.66 3.39
C THR A 7 12.53 -7.92 2.13
N LEU A 8 12.61 -8.56 0.96
CA LEU A 8 12.16 -7.97 -0.31
C LEU A 8 10.65 -7.68 -0.29
N LEU A 9 9.85 -8.62 0.20
CA LEU A 9 8.41 -8.44 0.34
C LEU A 9 8.08 -7.32 1.34
N GLY A 10 8.86 -7.21 2.42
CA GLY A 10 8.77 -6.08 3.37
C GLY A 10 9.03 -4.73 2.70
N PHE A 11 10.03 -4.62 1.82
CA PHE A 11 10.29 -3.41 1.05
C PHE A 11 9.15 -3.07 0.09
N GLU A 12 8.56 -4.06 -0.55
CA GLU A 12 7.41 -3.89 -1.44
C GLU A 12 6.20 -3.31 -0.68
N ILE A 13 5.88 -3.88 0.49
CA ILE A 13 4.81 -3.36 1.36
C ILE A 13 5.10 -1.90 1.76
N VAL A 14 6.34 -1.59 2.17
CA VAL A 14 6.73 -0.22 2.57
C VAL A 14 6.60 0.76 1.41
N ALA A 15 7.01 0.36 0.20
CA ALA A 15 6.93 1.21 -0.99
C ALA A 15 5.47 1.56 -1.32
N TYR A 16 4.60 0.56 -1.47
CA TYR A 16 3.19 0.77 -1.79
C TYR A 16 2.43 1.51 -0.69
N ALA A 17 2.68 1.20 0.58
CA ALA A 17 2.08 1.92 1.70
C ALA A 17 2.55 3.40 1.74
N GLY A 18 3.81 3.66 1.42
CA GLY A 18 4.37 5.01 1.32
C GLY A 18 3.77 5.83 0.17
N GLU A 19 3.56 5.20 -0.97
CA GLU A 19 2.90 5.78 -2.13
C GLU A 19 1.43 6.11 -1.82
N ALA A 20 0.66 5.13 -1.31
CA ALA A 20 -0.72 5.34 -0.88
C ALA A 20 -0.85 6.50 0.10
N ARG A 21 0.05 6.56 1.09
CA ARG A 21 0.08 7.65 2.07
C ARG A 21 0.32 9.00 1.41
N SER A 22 1.19 9.07 0.41
CA SER A 22 1.46 10.30 -0.34
C SER A 22 0.21 10.77 -1.09
N TYR A 23 -0.47 9.85 -1.80
CA TYR A 23 -1.73 10.14 -2.48
C TYR A 23 -2.81 10.65 -1.52
N LEU A 24 -2.99 10.01 -0.37
CA LEU A 24 -3.98 10.44 0.63
C LEU A 24 -3.66 11.83 1.21
N LEU A 25 -2.39 12.13 1.44
CA LEU A 25 -1.99 13.49 1.89
C LEU A 25 -2.27 14.54 0.83
N ASP A 26 -2.07 14.21 -0.45
CA ASP A 26 -2.38 15.12 -1.55
C ASP A 26 -3.90 15.24 -1.79
N ALA A 27 -4.67 14.17 -1.56
CA ALA A 27 -6.13 14.19 -1.59
C ALA A 27 -6.69 15.14 -0.52
N LEU A 28 -6.15 15.09 0.71
CA LEU A 28 -6.52 16.02 1.78
C LEU A 28 -6.23 17.48 1.40
N LYS A 29 -5.07 17.76 0.81
CA LYS A 29 -4.73 19.12 0.33
C LYS A 29 -5.63 19.58 -0.82
N ALA A 30 -6.09 18.66 -1.68
CA ALA A 30 -7.02 18.97 -2.76
C ALA A 30 -8.41 19.30 -2.20
N ALA A 31 -8.91 18.48 -1.28
CA ALA A 31 -10.18 18.71 -0.59
C ALA A 31 -10.19 20.02 0.21
N GLU A 32 -9.09 20.36 0.89
CA GLU A 32 -8.94 21.65 1.60
C GLU A 32 -9.11 22.87 0.66
N LYS A 33 -8.74 22.72 -0.62
CA LYS A 33 -8.89 23.75 -1.65
C LYS A 33 -10.26 23.73 -2.35
N GLY A 34 -11.14 22.79 -1.96
CA GLY A 34 -12.44 22.57 -2.60
C GLY A 34 -12.38 21.79 -3.92
N ASP A 35 -11.22 21.21 -4.25
CA ASP A 35 -11.04 20.38 -5.46
C ASP A 35 -11.36 18.91 -5.13
N TYR A 36 -12.66 18.64 -5.02
CA TYR A 36 -13.16 17.33 -4.59
C TYR A 36 -12.97 16.24 -5.65
N ASP A 37 -13.13 16.58 -6.94
CA ASP A 37 -12.93 15.62 -8.03
C ASP A 37 -11.48 15.09 -8.03
N LYS A 38 -10.50 15.98 -7.81
CA LYS A 38 -9.10 15.57 -7.67
C LYS A 38 -8.85 14.78 -6.40
N ALA A 39 -9.48 15.15 -5.29
CA ALA A 39 -9.35 14.41 -4.04
C ALA A 39 -9.87 12.98 -4.18
N GLU A 40 -11.00 12.78 -4.86
CA GLU A 40 -11.57 11.46 -5.15
C GLU A 40 -10.65 10.63 -6.04
N ALA A 41 -10.14 11.21 -7.14
CA ALA A 41 -9.17 10.53 -8.00
C ALA A 41 -7.91 10.09 -7.24
N LEU A 42 -7.36 10.96 -6.38
CA LEU A 42 -6.19 10.61 -5.55
C LEU A 42 -6.50 9.52 -4.52
N CYS A 43 -7.72 9.46 -3.98
CA CYS A 43 -8.16 8.38 -3.11
C CYS A 43 -8.26 7.04 -3.86
N GLU A 44 -8.69 7.04 -5.12
CA GLU A 44 -8.71 5.83 -5.96
C GLU A 44 -7.30 5.30 -6.26
N GLU A 45 -6.36 6.20 -6.57
CA GLU A 45 -4.94 5.86 -6.75
C GLU A 45 -4.35 5.29 -5.44
N ALA A 46 -4.62 5.94 -4.30
CA ALA A 46 -4.19 5.44 -2.99
C ALA A 46 -4.73 4.05 -2.69
N ASN A 47 -6.01 3.80 -3.02
CA ASN A 47 -6.64 2.50 -2.82
C ASN A 47 -5.97 1.41 -3.67
N THR A 48 -5.58 1.74 -4.90
CA THR A 48 -4.83 0.82 -5.77
C THR A 48 -3.50 0.41 -5.14
N SER A 49 -2.70 1.38 -4.66
CA SER A 49 -1.44 1.05 -3.96
C SER A 49 -1.68 0.27 -2.66
N ILE A 50 -2.73 0.57 -1.89
CA ILE A 50 -3.10 -0.20 -0.68
C ILE A 50 -3.43 -1.65 -1.01
N ILE A 51 -4.17 -1.89 -2.10
CA ILE A 51 -4.52 -3.25 -2.53
C ILE A 51 -3.26 -4.07 -2.83
N GLU A 52 -2.26 -3.48 -3.49
CA GLU A 52 -0.99 -4.17 -3.76
C GLU A 52 -0.20 -4.45 -2.48
N ALA A 53 -0.09 -3.47 -1.57
CA ALA A 53 0.52 -3.68 -0.25
C ALA A 53 -0.19 -4.80 0.53
N HIS A 54 -1.53 -4.84 0.48
CA HIS A 54 -2.32 -5.82 1.21
C HIS A 54 -2.23 -7.22 0.61
N LYS A 55 -2.10 -7.35 -0.72
CA LYS A 55 -1.80 -8.63 -1.38
C LYS A 55 -0.45 -9.19 -0.94
N ALA A 56 0.60 -8.36 -0.94
CA ALA A 56 1.92 -8.74 -0.47
C ALA A 56 1.88 -9.19 1.00
N GLN A 57 1.20 -8.43 1.86
CA GLN A 57 0.99 -8.79 3.26
C GLN A 57 0.23 -10.13 3.42
N THR A 58 -0.84 -10.34 2.64
CA THR A 58 -1.64 -11.57 2.71
C THR A 58 -0.83 -12.79 2.29
N SER A 59 0.00 -12.64 1.25
CA SER A 59 0.92 -13.68 0.80
C SER A 59 1.91 -14.05 1.92
N LEU A 60 2.51 -13.05 2.57
CA LEU A 60 3.43 -13.25 3.70
C LEU A 60 2.78 -14.07 4.83
N LEU A 61 1.60 -13.64 5.29
CA LEU A 61 0.88 -14.31 6.37
C LEU A 61 0.45 -15.74 6.01
N THR A 62 0.09 -15.97 4.74
CA THR A 62 -0.31 -17.30 4.26
C THR A 62 0.88 -18.26 4.25
N MET A 63 2.05 -17.80 3.84
CA MET A 63 3.28 -18.60 3.87
C MET A 63 3.69 -18.93 5.30
N GLU A 64 3.70 -17.94 6.20
CA GLU A 64 4.01 -18.13 7.62
C GLU A 64 3.04 -19.14 8.28
N ALA A 65 1.74 -19.01 8.03
CA ALA A 65 0.74 -19.94 8.54
C ALA A 65 0.85 -21.36 7.97
N SER A 66 1.44 -21.52 6.78
CA SER A 66 1.68 -22.83 6.14
C SER A 66 2.92 -23.53 6.67
N GLY A 67 3.68 -22.89 7.57
CA GLY A 67 4.93 -23.43 8.13
C GLY A 67 6.15 -23.20 7.25
N ASP A 68 6.06 -22.36 6.22
CA ASP A 68 7.18 -21.93 5.39
C ASP A 68 7.94 -20.79 6.09
N ASP A 69 8.57 -21.11 7.22
CA ASP A 69 9.48 -20.23 7.97
C ASP A 69 10.92 -20.30 7.40
#